data_AF-A0A8J3SAQ6-F1
#
_entry.id   AF-A0A8J3SAQ6-F1
#
_cell.length_a   1.000
_cell.length_b   1.000
_cell.length_c   1.000
_cell.angle_alpha   90.00
_cell.angle_beta   90.00
_cell.angle_gamma   90.00
#
_symmetry.space_group_name_H-M   'P 1'
#
loop_
_entity.id
_entity.type
_entity.pdbx_description
1 polymer ?
#
loop_
_entity_poly.entity_id
_entity_poly.type
_entity_poly.pdbx_seq_one_letter_code
_entity_poly.pdbx_strand_id
1 'polypeptide(L)'
;MRTNHPLLTLAEVEQYVLTGAVDAVTVVTPRFNPFLAVYKQTGISPDKVLQQRWMALRIRSWDSRVPGLYIGARELGLAHPDNRPALTGADAENAVKARLDGPLRLGVGHVVLWTWKQNWSGTAWRLNDAGLRSNSVWDALKARKALRRTGITFNPREVEVGIAEDLREIAQVASTVYLTTQ
;
A
#
# COMPACT_ATOMS: atom_id res chain seq x y z
N MET A 1 -25.30 -12.62 -6.12
CA MET A 1 -24.39 -12.75 -7.29
C MET A 1 -23.01 -12.12 -7.07
N ARG A 2 -22.90 -10.85 -6.62
CA ARG A 2 -21.59 -10.18 -6.36
C ARG A 2 -20.63 -10.92 -5.41
N THR A 3 -21.16 -11.56 -4.36
CA THR A 3 -20.37 -12.38 -3.41
C THR A 3 -19.88 -13.71 -3.98
N ASN A 4 -20.50 -14.22 -5.04
CA ASN A 4 -20.23 -15.56 -5.57
C ASN A 4 -19.36 -15.53 -6.85
N HIS A 5 -19.20 -14.36 -7.48
CA HIS A 5 -18.46 -14.21 -8.74
C HIS A 5 -17.56 -12.96 -8.72
N PRO A 6 -16.46 -12.96 -7.94
CA PRO A 6 -15.55 -11.83 -7.81
C PRO A 6 -14.78 -11.48 -9.10
N LEU A 7 -14.91 -12.28 -10.16
CA LEU A 7 -14.37 -11.96 -11.49
C LEU A 7 -15.32 -11.07 -12.30
N LEU A 8 -16.64 -11.15 -12.08
CA LEU A 8 -17.62 -10.27 -12.73
C LEU A 8 -17.48 -8.82 -12.26
N THR A 9 -17.01 -8.61 -11.02
CA THR A 9 -16.75 -7.27 -10.50
C THR A 9 -15.54 -6.60 -11.14
N LEU A 10 -14.56 -7.36 -11.66
CA LEU A 10 -13.38 -6.76 -12.28
C LEU A 10 -13.69 -6.16 -13.66
N ALA A 11 -14.65 -6.73 -14.40
CA ALA A 11 -15.15 -6.14 -15.65
C ALA A 11 -15.96 -4.86 -15.40
N GLU A 12 -16.75 -4.81 -14.32
CA GLU A 12 -17.45 -3.57 -13.90
C GLU A 12 -16.45 -2.48 -13.50
N VAL A 13 -15.40 -2.84 -12.73
CA VAL A 13 -14.33 -1.90 -12.37
C VAL A 13 -13.60 -1.41 -13.62
N GLU A 14 -13.31 -2.30 -14.58
CA GLU A 14 -12.70 -1.93 -15.85
C GLU A 14 -13.50 -0.87 -16.59
N GLN A 15 -14.81 -1.04 -16.72
CA GLN A 15 -15.67 -0.05 -17.38
C GLN A 15 -15.53 1.34 -16.76
N TYR A 16 -15.50 1.42 -15.42
CA TYR A 16 -15.32 2.69 -14.72
C TYR A 16 -13.90 3.26 -14.92
N VAL A 17 -12.87 2.44 -14.78
CA VAL A 17 -11.47 2.86 -14.97
C VAL A 17 -11.26 3.44 -16.37
N LEU A 18 -11.82 2.80 -17.39
CA LEU A 18 -11.71 3.22 -18.79
C LEU A 18 -12.41 4.54 -19.12
N THR A 19 -13.23 5.08 -18.22
CA THR A 19 -13.78 6.44 -18.38
C THR A 19 -12.70 7.51 -18.25
N GLY A 20 -11.55 7.19 -17.65
CA GLY A 20 -10.51 8.17 -17.31
C GLY A 20 -10.86 9.06 -16.11
N ALA A 21 -11.96 8.80 -15.39
CA ALA A 21 -12.35 9.56 -14.20
C ALA A 21 -11.49 9.25 -12.95
N VAL A 22 -10.50 8.36 -13.07
CA VAL A 22 -9.58 8.01 -11.98
C VAL A 22 -8.14 8.11 -12.46
N ASP A 23 -7.30 8.76 -11.65
CA ASP A 23 -5.88 8.87 -11.92
C ASP A 23 -5.09 7.70 -11.34
N ALA A 24 -5.66 6.96 -10.38
CA ALA A 24 -4.96 5.90 -9.66
C ALA A 24 -5.85 4.70 -9.32
N VAL A 25 -5.35 3.50 -9.58
CA VAL A 25 -5.91 2.22 -9.10
C VAL A 25 -4.89 1.55 -8.20
N THR A 26 -5.27 1.28 -6.95
CA THR A 26 -4.42 0.54 -6.01
C THR A 26 -4.99 -0.81 -5.62
N VAL A 27 -4.18 -1.85 -5.67
CA VAL A 27 -4.58 -3.21 -5.25
C VAL A 27 -4.09 -3.50 -3.84
N VAL A 28 -5.01 -3.82 -2.95
CA VAL A 28 -4.67 -4.23 -1.57
C VAL A 28 -3.91 -5.56 -1.59
N THR A 29 -2.74 -5.60 -0.94
CA THR A 29 -1.94 -6.81 -0.79
C THR A 29 -2.71 -7.91 -0.03
N PRO A 30 -2.46 -9.20 -0.28
CA PRO A 30 -3.35 -10.28 0.15
C PRO A 30 -3.40 -10.47 1.67
N ARG A 31 -2.41 -9.95 2.41
CA ARG A 31 -2.31 -10.13 3.86
C ARG A 31 -3.39 -9.37 4.66
N PHE A 32 -3.99 -8.36 4.05
CA PHE A 32 -5.17 -7.64 4.55
C PHE A 32 -6.44 -7.99 3.77
N ASN A 33 -6.39 -9.08 3.00
CA ASN A 33 -7.54 -9.52 2.25
C ASN A 33 -8.47 -10.32 3.16
N PRO A 34 -9.76 -9.95 3.26
CA PRO A 34 -10.73 -10.70 4.07
C PRO A 34 -10.88 -12.16 3.60
N PHE A 35 -10.46 -12.48 2.36
CA PHE A 35 -10.47 -13.84 1.81
C PHE A 35 -9.17 -14.63 2.07
N LEU A 36 -8.24 -14.14 2.91
CA LEU A 36 -7.01 -14.86 3.26
C LEU A 36 -7.29 -16.26 3.83
N ALA A 37 -8.36 -16.41 4.61
CA ALA A 37 -8.81 -17.71 5.11
C ALA A 37 -9.22 -18.69 4.00
N VAL A 38 -9.89 -18.19 2.95
CA VAL A 38 -10.30 -18.98 1.78
C VAL A 38 -9.08 -19.44 0.97
N TYR A 39 -8.06 -18.59 0.82
CA TYR A 39 -6.84 -18.97 0.11
C TYR A 39 -6.03 -20.04 0.85
N LYS A 40 -5.98 -19.95 2.20
CA LYS A 40 -5.34 -20.99 3.02
C LYS A 40 -6.04 -22.35 2.88
N GLN A 41 -7.36 -22.38 2.85
CA GLN A 41 -8.14 -23.63 2.68
C GLN A 41 -7.93 -24.29 1.31
N THR A 42 -7.63 -23.50 0.29
CA THR A 42 -7.40 -23.99 -1.09
C THR A 42 -5.93 -24.31 -1.39
N GLY A 43 -5.02 -24.18 -0.41
CA GLY A 43 -3.60 -24.44 -0.58
C GLY A 43 -2.86 -23.41 -1.45
N ILE A 44 -3.48 -22.27 -1.77
CA ILE A 44 -2.88 -21.22 -2.59
C ILE A 44 -2.13 -20.25 -1.67
N SER A 45 -0.82 -20.10 -1.89
CA SER A 45 -0.01 -19.15 -1.12
C SER A 45 -0.44 -17.69 -1.39
N PRO A 46 -0.33 -16.79 -0.38
CA PRO A 46 -0.61 -15.38 -0.57
C PRO A 46 0.18 -14.74 -1.72
N ASP A 47 1.45 -15.13 -1.91
CA ASP A 47 2.29 -14.61 -2.98
C ASP A 47 1.78 -15.02 -4.36
N LYS A 48 1.28 -16.26 -4.50
CA LYS A 48 0.67 -16.73 -5.76
C LYS A 48 -0.62 -15.98 -6.08
N VAL A 49 -1.43 -15.67 -5.05
CA VAL A 49 -2.62 -14.83 -5.22
C VAL A 49 -2.23 -13.42 -5.68
N LEU A 50 -1.21 -12.82 -5.06
CA LEU A 50 -0.72 -11.50 -5.45
C LEU A 50 -0.24 -11.49 -6.90
N GLN A 51 0.58 -12.47 -7.28
CA GLN A 51 1.08 -12.63 -8.64
C GLN A 51 -0.06 -12.76 -9.65
N GLN A 52 -1.06 -13.60 -9.38
CA GLN A 52 -2.21 -13.78 -10.26
C GLN A 52 -3.03 -12.50 -10.43
N ARG A 53 -3.25 -11.73 -9.34
CA ARG A 53 -3.94 -10.44 -9.41
C ARG A 53 -3.18 -9.45 -10.28
N TRP A 54 -1.86 -9.38 -10.14
CA TRP A 54 -1.02 -8.52 -10.95
C TRP A 54 -0.99 -8.91 -12.42
N MET A 55 -0.90 -10.22 -12.71
CA MET A 55 -1.01 -10.73 -14.07
C MET A 55 -2.37 -10.35 -14.68
N ALA A 56 -3.46 -10.51 -13.94
CA ALA A 56 -4.81 -10.18 -14.42
C ALA A 56 -4.97 -8.68 -14.75
N LEU A 57 -4.34 -7.78 -13.99
CA LEU A 57 -4.33 -6.35 -14.31
C LEU A 57 -3.44 -6.01 -15.50
N ARG A 58 -2.24 -6.61 -15.58
CA ARG A 58 -1.33 -6.39 -16.71
C ARG A 58 -1.95 -6.80 -18.05
N ILE A 59 -2.66 -7.94 -18.08
CA ILE A 59 -3.35 -8.44 -19.28
C ILE A 59 -4.41 -7.44 -19.78
N ARG A 60 -5.03 -6.66 -18.88
CA ARG A 60 -6.05 -5.67 -19.25
C ARG A 60 -5.47 -4.35 -19.74
N SER A 61 -4.21 -4.08 -19.37
CA SER A 61 -3.42 -2.93 -19.79
C SER A 61 -4.18 -1.60 -19.62
N TRP A 62 -4.84 -1.42 -18.47
CA TRP A 62 -5.60 -0.19 -18.21
C TRP A 62 -4.72 1.05 -18.28
N ASP A 63 -3.47 0.94 -17.83
CA ASP A 63 -2.45 1.97 -17.86
C ASP A 63 -2.04 2.40 -19.27
N SER A 64 -2.12 1.49 -20.27
CA SER A 64 -1.90 1.86 -21.68
C SER A 64 -3.15 2.40 -22.37
N ARG A 65 -4.34 2.06 -21.85
CA ARG A 65 -5.64 2.45 -22.42
C ARG A 65 -6.16 3.77 -21.85
N VAL A 66 -5.72 4.17 -20.67
CA VAL A 66 -6.09 5.41 -20.00
C VAL A 66 -4.81 6.21 -19.75
N PRO A 67 -4.52 7.23 -20.57
CA PRO A 67 -3.33 8.05 -20.41
C PRO A 67 -3.25 8.66 -19.01
N GLY A 68 -2.10 8.52 -18.36
CA GLY A 68 -1.87 9.06 -17.01
C GLY A 68 -2.40 8.17 -15.88
N LEU A 69 -3.12 7.09 -16.17
CA LEU A 69 -3.59 6.16 -15.14
C LEU A 69 -2.41 5.45 -14.48
N TYR A 70 -2.31 5.64 -13.18
CA TYR A 70 -1.36 4.96 -12.32
C TYR A 70 -1.96 3.66 -11.76
N ILE A 71 -1.19 2.57 -11.78
CA ILE A 71 -1.56 1.30 -11.13
C ILE A 71 -0.48 0.89 -10.13
N GLY A 72 -0.88 0.69 -8.87
CA GLY A 72 0.03 0.38 -7.77
C GLY A 72 -0.52 -0.59 -6.73
N ALA A 73 0.35 -1.07 -5.84
CA ALA A 73 -0.10 -1.84 -4.68
C ALA A 73 -0.45 -0.89 -3.53
N ARG A 74 -1.42 -1.25 -2.69
CA ARG A 74 -1.65 -0.61 -1.39
C ARG A 74 -1.23 -1.55 -0.29
N GLU A 75 -0.34 -1.11 0.57
CA GLU A 75 0.13 -1.86 1.72
C GLU A 75 -0.30 -1.23 3.03
N LEU A 76 -0.88 -2.03 3.95
CA LEU A 76 -1.44 -1.54 5.21
C LEU A 76 -0.71 -2.03 6.46
N GLY A 77 0.20 -3.00 6.36
CA GLY A 77 0.71 -3.70 7.53
C GLY A 77 2.02 -3.21 8.07
N LEU A 78 2.66 -2.24 7.42
CA LEU A 78 3.87 -1.62 7.93
C LEU A 78 3.56 -0.54 8.97
N ALA A 79 2.37 0.05 8.94
CA ALA A 79 1.92 0.90 10.02
C ALA A 79 1.62 0.08 11.28
N HIS A 80 1.84 0.70 12.43
CA HIS A 80 1.57 0.12 13.74
C HIS A 80 0.66 1.06 14.55
N PRO A 81 -0.18 0.50 15.45
CA PRO A 81 -1.04 1.29 16.31
C PRO A 81 -0.28 1.83 17.54
N ASP A 82 -0.69 2.96 18.10
CA ASP A 82 -0.05 3.60 19.28
C ASP A 82 0.15 2.69 20.48
N ASN A 83 -0.73 1.69 20.64
CA ASN A 83 -0.68 0.75 21.76
C ASN A 83 0.26 -0.44 21.52
N ARG A 84 1.01 -0.47 20.40
CA ARG A 84 1.99 -1.51 20.09
C ARG A 84 3.24 -0.92 19.46
N PRO A 85 4.44 -1.37 19.84
CA PRO A 85 5.65 -0.89 19.20
C PRO A 85 5.72 -1.33 17.73
N ALA A 86 6.45 -0.55 16.93
CA ALA A 86 6.85 -0.94 15.59
C ALA A 86 7.70 -2.23 15.62
N LEU A 87 7.77 -2.92 14.48
CA LEU A 87 8.70 -4.05 14.32
C LEU A 87 10.14 -3.56 14.43
N THR A 88 11.02 -4.42 14.95
CA THR A 88 12.43 -4.09 15.22
C THR A 88 13.38 -4.99 14.45
N GLY A 89 14.59 -4.49 14.16
CA GLY A 89 15.70 -5.31 13.65
C GLY A 89 15.36 -6.12 12.40
N ALA A 90 15.68 -7.42 12.43
CA ALA A 90 15.47 -8.32 11.30
C ALA A 90 13.99 -8.47 10.90
N ASP A 91 13.06 -8.40 11.85
CA ASP A 91 11.63 -8.53 11.56
C ASP A 91 11.09 -7.33 10.76
N ALA A 92 11.59 -6.13 11.06
CA ALA A 92 11.26 -4.92 10.29
C ALA A 92 11.75 -5.04 8.84
N GLU A 93 13.01 -5.42 8.65
CA GLU A 93 13.60 -5.61 7.32
C GLU A 93 12.89 -6.72 6.53
N ASN A 94 12.57 -7.84 7.18
CA ASN A 94 11.81 -8.93 6.55
C ASN A 94 10.40 -8.49 6.15
N ALA A 95 9.73 -7.71 7.01
CA ALA A 95 8.41 -7.17 6.69
C ALA A 95 8.46 -6.22 5.50
N VAL A 96 9.44 -5.31 5.43
CA VAL A 96 9.61 -4.40 4.29
C VAL A 96 9.95 -5.18 3.01
N LYS A 97 10.87 -6.16 3.07
CA LYS A 97 11.17 -7.04 1.93
C LYS A 97 9.93 -7.74 1.39
N ALA A 98 9.11 -8.29 2.27
CA ALA A 98 7.90 -8.99 1.85
C ALA A 98 6.86 -8.04 1.25
N ARG A 99 6.69 -6.85 1.84
CA ARG A 99 5.55 -5.97 1.57
C ARG A 99 5.82 -4.85 0.56
N LEU A 100 7.07 -4.47 0.38
CA LEU A 100 7.50 -3.49 -0.61
C LEU A 100 8.24 -4.18 -1.76
N ASP A 101 9.34 -4.88 -1.46
CA ASP A 101 10.19 -5.45 -2.51
C ASP A 101 9.49 -6.61 -3.25
N GLY A 102 8.68 -7.40 -2.54
CA GLY A 102 7.88 -8.49 -3.10
C GLY A 102 6.97 -8.03 -4.26
N PRO A 103 6.02 -7.12 -4.03
CA PRO A 103 5.20 -6.55 -5.09
C PRO A 103 6.02 -5.94 -6.24
N LEU A 104 7.07 -5.15 -5.92
CA LEU A 104 7.89 -4.52 -6.96
C LEU A 104 8.58 -5.54 -7.86
N ARG A 105 9.06 -6.67 -7.29
CA ARG A 105 9.65 -7.79 -8.04
C ARG A 105 8.65 -8.51 -8.94
N LEU A 106 7.36 -8.50 -8.56
CA LEU A 106 6.26 -9.03 -9.37
C LEU A 106 5.80 -8.06 -10.48
N GLY A 107 6.52 -6.95 -10.65
CA GLY A 107 6.27 -5.98 -11.72
C GLY A 107 5.34 -4.84 -11.35
N VAL A 108 5.01 -4.68 -10.06
CA VAL A 108 4.21 -3.54 -9.60
C VAL A 108 4.94 -2.24 -9.85
N GLY A 109 4.22 -1.27 -10.43
CA GLY A 109 4.70 0.07 -10.75
C GLY A 109 5.26 0.82 -9.55
N HIS A 110 4.54 0.72 -8.42
CA HIS A 110 4.78 1.49 -7.21
C HIS A 110 3.87 0.99 -6.08
N VAL A 111 4.29 1.19 -4.82
CA VAL A 111 3.57 0.74 -3.61
C VAL A 111 3.20 1.95 -2.76
N VAL A 112 1.91 2.08 -2.45
CA VAL A 112 1.36 3.12 -1.58
C VAL A 112 1.21 2.54 -0.17
N LEU A 113 1.95 3.11 0.77
CA LEU A 113 1.94 2.73 2.17
C LEU A 113 0.82 3.47 2.90
N TRP A 114 0.02 2.71 3.62
CA TRP A 114 -0.90 3.17 4.63
C TRP A 114 -0.21 2.99 5.99
N THR A 115 -0.02 4.03 6.78
CA THR A 115 -0.33 5.45 6.56
C THR A 115 0.69 6.28 7.32
N TRP A 116 0.91 7.54 6.95
CA TRP A 116 1.81 8.40 7.71
C TRP A 116 1.41 8.45 9.18
N LYS A 117 0.20 8.96 9.42
CA LYS A 117 -0.58 8.90 10.65
C LYS A 117 -2.05 8.94 10.27
N GLN A 118 -2.87 8.11 10.90
CA GLN A 118 -4.33 8.12 10.71
C GLN A 118 -5.04 7.52 11.91
N ASN A 119 -6.14 8.13 12.37
CA ASN A 119 -7.03 7.47 13.32
C ASN A 119 -7.92 6.46 12.60
N TRP A 120 -7.86 5.20 13.04
CA TRP A 120 -8.70 4.14 12.51
C TRP A 120 -9.15 3.20 13.61
N SER A 121 -10.47 2.95 13.67
CA SER A 121 -11.09 2.12 14.70
C SER A 121 -10.77 2.56 16.15
N GLY A 122 -10.69 3.88 16.38
CA GLY A 122 -10.44 4.45 17.71
C GLY A 122 -8.98 4.37 18.16
N THR A 123 -8.03 4.07 17.28
CA THR A 123 -6.59 4.07 17.57
C THR A 123 -5.84 4.77 16.46
N ALA A 124 -4.82 5.56 16.79
CA ALA A 124 -3.93 6.12 15.77
C ALA A 124 -2.96 5.05 15.26
N TRP A 125 -2.83 4.99 13.94
CA TRP A 125 -1.91 4.14 13.21
C TRP A 125 -0.87 5.00 12.51
N ARG A 126 0.39 4.59 12.55
CA ARG A 126 1.51 5.39 12.03
C ARG A 126 2.63 4.52 11.46
N LEU A 127 3.36 5.05 10.49
CA LEU A 127 4.53 4.38 9.90
C LEU A 127 5.81 4.63 10.73
N ASN A 128 5.93 5.84 11.26
CA ASN A 128 7.02 6.23 12.15
C ASN A 128 6.55 6.23 13.61
N ASP A 129 7.47 6.25 14.58
CA ASP A 129 7.02 6.43 15.97
C ASP A 129 6.60 7.88 16.21
N ALA A 130 5.82 8.10 17.28
CA ALA A 130 5.28 9.40 17.63
C ALA A 130 6.32 10.51 17.70
N GLY A 131 5.95 11.69 17.18
CA GLY A 131 6.83 12.86 17.16
C GLY A 131 8.01 12.72 16.20
N LEU A 132 7.81 12.06 15.06
CA LEU A 132 8.80 11.84 13.99
C LEU A 132 10.00 10.96 14.42
N ARG A 133 9.89 10.21 15.50
CA ARG A 133 10.98 9.37 15.98
C ARG A 133 11.13 8.16 15.07
N SER A 134 12.28 8.05 14.41
CA SER A 134 12.62 6.93 13.52
C SER A 134 12.48 5.57 14.23
N ASN A 135 11.97 4.57 13.51
CA ASN A 135 11.97 3.17 13.94
C ASN A 135 12.58 2.25 12.87
N SER A 136 12.80 0.97 13.19
CA SER A 136 13.48 0.05 12.27
C SER A 136 12.71 -0.18 10.95
N VAL A 137 11.38 -0.06 10.95
CA VAL A 137 10.59 -0.14 9.72
C VAL A 137 10.87 1.08 8.83
N TRP A 138 10.90 2.27 9.42
CA TRP A 138 11.21 3.51 8.72
C TRP A 138 12.64 3.50 8.16
N ASP A 139 13.61 3.01 8.92
CA ASP A 139 15.00 2.87 8.45
C ASP A 139 15.11 1.90 7.26
N ALA A 140 14.43 0.75 7.34
CA ALA A 140 14.36 -0.20 6.23
C ALA A 140 13.68 0.40 4.99
N LEU A 141 12.65 1.25 5.16
CA LEU A 141 12.02 1.97 4.06
C LEU A 141 12.95 3.04 3.43
N LYS A 142 13.67 3.81 4.25
CA LYS A 142 14.65 4.82 3.79
C LYS A 142 15.73 4.19 2.92
N ALA A 143 16.20 2.99 3.27
CA ALA A 143 17.16 2.23 2.47
C ALA A 143 16.69 1.94 1.03
N ARG A 144 15.38 2.02 0.77
CA ARG A 144 14.75 1.77 -0.53
C ARG A 144 14.32 3.05 -1.26
N LYS A 145 14.58 4.23 -0.70
CA LYS A 145 14.23 5.53 -1.29
C LYS A 145 14.70 5.66 -2.75
N ALA A 146 15.91 5.17 -3.04
CA ALA A 146 16.52 5.22 -4.37
C ALA A 146 15.66 4.56 -5.47
N LEU A 147 14.76 3.65 -5.12
CA LEU A 147 13.82 3.04 -6.06
C LEU A 147 12.83 4.06 -6.62
N ARG A 148 12.44 5.09 -5.84
CA ARG A 148 11.38 6.06 -6.20
C ARG A 148 10.06 5.40 -6.61
N ARG A 149 9.71 4.29 -5.96
CA ARG A 149 8.49 3.52 -6.23
C ARG A 149 7.58 3.41 -5.00
N THR A 150 7.70 4.33 -4.06
CA THR A 150 6.97 4.33 -2.80
C THR A 150 6.19 5.62 -2.66
N GLY A 151 4.94 5.52 -2.26
CA GLY A 151 4.14 6.66 -1.83
C GLY A 151 3.51 6.40 -0.47
N ILE A 152 3.05 7.47 0.17
CA ILE A 152 2.45 7.40 1.50
C ILE A 152 1.11 8.15 1.47
N THR A 153 0.09 7.58 2.12
CA THR A 153 -1.15 8.32 2.40
C THR A 153 -0.94 9.27 3.57
N PHE A 154 -1.32 10.53 3.39
CA PHE A 154 -1.14 11.61 4.35
C PHE A 154 -2.46 12.38 4.55
N ASN A 155 -2.87 12.55 5.80
CA ASN A 155 -3.99 13.40 6.16
C ASN A 155 -3.46 14.70 6.77
N PRO A 156 -3.62 15.86 6.10
CA PRO A 156 -3.16 17.14 6.65
C PRO A 156 -3.80 17.54 7.99
N ARG A 157 -4.90 16.88 8.38
CA ARG A 157 -5.56 17.07 9.68
C ARG A 157 -4.99 16.17 10.78
N GLU A 158 -4.19 15.17 10.44
CA GLU A 158 -3.63 14.19 11.37
C GLU A 158 -2.11 14.17 11.26
N VAL A 159 -1.49 15.28 11.63
CA VAL A 159 -0.02 15.43 11.63
C VAL A 159 0.61 14.82 12.89
N GLU A 160 1.86 14.40 12.79
CA GLU A 160 2.72 14.07 13.93
C GLU A 160 3.18 15.34 14.65
N VAL A 161 3.74 16.29 13.91
CA VAL A 161 4.25 17.56 14.45
C VAL A 161 3.64 18.75 13.71
N GLY A 162 3.69 18.72 12.37
CA GLY A 162 3.25 19.82 11.53
C GLY A 162 3.38 19.45 10.06
N ILE A 163 2.58 20.07 9.18
CA ILE A 163 2.52 19.66 7.76
C ILE A 163 3.91 19.71 7.10
N ALA A 164 4.70 20.76 7.35
CA ALA A 164 6.00 20.93 6.72
C ALA A 164 7.04 19.91 7.24
N GLU A 165 7.08 19.70 8.56
CA GLU A 165 7.98 18.75 9.22
C GLU A 165 7.66 17.32 8.80
N ASP A 166 6.38 16.97 8.81
CA ASP A 166 5.88 15.66 8.42
C ASP A 166 6.19 15.36 6.95
N LEU A 167 5.90 16.30 6.03
CA LEU A 167 6.22 16.12 4.61
C LEU A 167 7.72 16.00 4.36
N ARG A 168 8.55 16.72 5.11
CA ARG A 168 10.01 16.60 5.05
C ARG A 168 10.46 15.20 5.46
N GLU A 169 9.87 14.65 6.51
CA GLU A 169 10.18 13.29 6.96
C GLU A 169 9.68 12.25 5.94
N ILE A 170 8.43 12.37 5.48
CA ILE A 170 7.85 11.51 4.44
C ILE A 170 8.73 11.45 3.18
N ALA A 171 9.29 12.59 2.75
CA ALA A 171 10.17 12.69 1.58
C ALA A 171 11.49 11.92 1.72
N GLN A 172 11.85 11.43 2.92
CA GLN A 172 12.98 10.50 3.10
C GLN A 172 12.68 9.09 2.60
N VAL A 173 11.41 8.74 2.42
CA VAL A 173 10.98 7.40 1.98
C VAL A 173 10.21 7.46 0.67
N ALA A 174 9.22 8.35 0.60
CA ALA A 174 8.26 8.39 -0.48
C ALA A 174 8.65 9.40 -1.56
N SER A 175 8.43 9.01 -2.82
CA SER A 175 8.51 9.92 -3.98
C SER A 175 7.17 10.60 -4.27
N THR A 176 6.08 10.10 -3.67
CA THR A 176 4.71 10.56 -3.93
C THR A 176 3.92 10.61 -2.63
N VAL A 177 3.13 11.67 -2.43
CA VAL A 177 2.23 11.81 -1.28
C VAL A 177 0.79 11.81 -1.80
N TYR A 178 -0.05 10.94 -1.23
CA TYR A 178 -1.47 10.88 -1.55
C TYR A 178 -2.26 11.52 -0.40
N LEU A 179 -2.95 12.62 -0.69
CA LEU A 179 -3.76 13.31 0.30
C LEU A 179 -5.05 12.53 0.58
N THR A 180 -5.38 12.37 1.86
CA THR A 180 -6.67 11.84 2.32
C THR A 180 -7.31 12.82 3.31
N THR A 181 -8.64 12.85 3.34
CA THR A 181 -9.43 13.74 4.20
C THR A 181 -10.38 13.00 5.13
N GLN A 182 -10.26 11.67 5.17
CA GLN A 182 -11.07 10.78 6.02
C GLN A 182 -10.81 10.99 7.51
#